data_AF-A0A7C6WM72-F1
#
_entry.id   AF-A0A7C6WM72-F1
#
_cell.length_a   1.000
_cell.length_b   1.000
_cell.length_c   1.000
_cell.angle_alpha   90.00
_cell.angle_beta   90.00
_cell.angle_gamma   90.00
#
_symmetry.space_group_name_H-M   'P 1'
#
loop_
_entity.id
_entity.type
_entity.pdbx_description
1 polymer ?
#
loop_
_entity_poly.entity_id
_entity_poly.type
_entity_poly.pdbx_seq_one_letter_code
_entity_poly.pdbx_strand_id
1 'polypeptide(L)'
;MHSQELLKREESLENYIRVQDYGSLTEDNLSDFLTTDIKIIVLGAKDWEMDYSEEALRITESYEDILYFFNFLDGSQFQKIMKSMKQKNCYRIPYEADPMAKRAGKKGLDLYDELIRMIDAKSER
;
A
#
# COMPACT_ATOMS: atom_id res chain seq x y z
N MET A 1 24.73 -25.52 -11.04
CA MET A 1 25.34 -24.36 -11.71
C MET A 1 24.42 -23.16 -11.93
N HIS A 2 23.11 -23.23 -11.63
CA HIS A 2 22.19 -22.08 -11.71
C HIS A 2 22.12 -21.22 -10.44
N SER A 3 22.53 -21.75 -9.29
CA SER A 3 22.43 -21.05 -8.00
C SER A 3 23.45 -19.91 -7.84
N GLN A 4 24.65 -20.01 -8.44
CA GLN A 4 25.67 -18.96 -8.35
C GLN A 4 25.44 -17.80 -9.33
N GLU A 5 24.56 -17.96 -10.32
CA GLU A 5 24.24 -16.93 -11.31
C GLU A 5 23.11 -16.00 -10.82
N LEU A 6 22.24 -16.50 -9.95
CA LEU A 6 21.26 -15.70 -9.20
C LEU A 6 21.96 -14.80 -8.16
N LEU A 7 22.96 -15.34 -7.45
CA LEU A 7 23.79 -14.59 -6.48
C LEU A 7 24.66 -13.50 -7.14
N LYS A 8 25.09 -13.67 -8.40
CA LYS A 8 25.88 -12.67 -9.13
C LYS A 8 25.07 -11.48 -9.65
N ARG A 9 23.74 -11.54 -9.66
CA ARG A 9 22.87 -10.40 -10.03
C ARG A 9 22.61 -9.44 -8.87
N GLU A 10 23.07 -9.77 -7.67
CA GLU A 10 22.88 -8.97 -6.45
C GLU A 10 23.91 -7.82 -6.31
N GLU A 11 24.86 -7.65 -7.24
CA GLU A 11 25.92 -6.63 -7.10
C GLU A 11 25.54 -5.20 -7.56
N SER A 12 24.27 -4.93 -7.89
CA SER A 12 23.78 -3.53 -8.00
C SER A 12 22.43 -3.35 -7.30
N LEU A 13 22.42 -3.54 -5.98
CA LEU A 13 21.25 -3.39 -5.12
C LEU A 13 20.63 -1.98 -5.12
N GLU A 14 21.34 -0.97 -5.60
CA GLU A 14 20.92 0.44 -5.52
C GLU A 14 19.65 0.77 -6.33
N ASN A 15 19.18 -0.13 -7.23
CA ASN A 15 18.01 0.11 -8.07
C ASN A 15 16.99 -1.04 -8.09
N TYR A 16 17.05 -1.99 -7.15
CA TYR A 16 16.11 -3.12 -7.14
C TYR A 16 14.88 -2.82 -6.28
N ILE A 17 13.69 -2.80 -6.90
CA ILE A 17 12.42 -2.72 -6.18
C ILE A 17 11.98 -4.15 -5.83
N ARG A 18 11.96 -4.48 -4.54
CA ARG A 18 11.37 -5.72 -4.03
C ARG A 18 9.95 -5.45 -3.51
N VAL A 19 8.97 -6.10 -4.13
CA VAL A 19 7.58 -6.11 -3.64
C VAL A 19 7.36 -7.37 -2.81
N GLN A 20 6.86 -7.20 -1.58
CA GLN A 20 6.56 -8.30 -0.66
C GLN A 20 5.04 -8.33 -0.41
N ASP A 21 4.40 -9.44 -0.79
CA ASP A 21 2.99 -9.69 -0.53
C ASP A 21 2.86 -10.50 0.76
N TYR A 22 2.27 -9.89 1.78
CA TYR A 22 2.06 -10.49 3.10
C TYR A 22 0.68 -11.18 3.21
N GLY A 23 -0.15 -11.12 2.17
CA GLY A 23 -1.54 -11.57 2.24
C GLY A 23 -2.34 -10.74 3.26
N SER A 24 -2.96 -11.41 4.22
CA SER A 24 -3.65 -10.74 5.33
C SER A 24 -2.65 -10.37 6.44
N LEU A 25 -2.65 -9.11 6.84
CA LEU A 25 -1.84 -8.65 7.97
C LEU A 25 -2.45 -9.16 9.27
N THR A 26 -1.64 -9.84 10.07
CA THR A 26 -1.98 -10.34 11.41
C THR A 26 -0.84 -10.02 12.37
N GLU A 27 -1.02 -10.27 13.66
CA GLU A 27 0.07 -10.09 14.64
C GLU A 27 1.31 -10.96 14.32
N ASP A 28 1.11 -12.12 13.68
CA ASP A 28 2.18 -13.07 13.35
C ASP A 28 3.16 -12.54 12.30
N ASN A 29 2.70 -11.71 11.36
CA ASN A 29 3.52 -11.16 10.28
C ASN A 29 3.76 -9.64 10.40
N LEU A 30 3.20 -8.99 11.43
CA LEU A 30 3.32 -7.55 11.65
C LEU A 30 4.78 -7.11 11.83
N SER A 31 5.57 -7.86 12.59
CA SER A 31 6.97 -7.50 12.85
C SER A 31 7.80 -7.44 11.57
N ASP A 32 7.64 -8.43 10.69
CA ASP A 32 8.32 -8.49 9.39
C ASP A 32 7.85 -7.36 8.47
N PHE A 33 6.53 -7.15 8.37
CA PHE A 33 5.93 -6.04 7.62
C PHE A 33 6.50 -4.68 8.04
N LEU A 34 6.66 -4.45 9.34
CA LEU A 34 7.19 -3.19 9.88
C LEU A 34 8.67 -2.96 9.55
N THR A 35 9.43 -3.97 9.15
CA THR A 35 10.84 -3.81 8.73
C THR A 35 11.01 -3.26 7.32
N THR A 36 9.93 -3.18 6.54
CA THR A 36 9.97 -2.73 5.13
C THR A 36 10.09 -1.22 4.99
N ASP A 37 10.74 -0.77 3.91
CA ASP A 37 10.94 0.66 3.62
C ASP A 37 9.62 1.40 3.37
N ILE A 38 8.74 0.79 2.58
CA ILE A 38 7.44 1.34 2.20
C ILE A 38 6.35 0.34 2.62
N LYS A 39 5.52 0.78 3.57
CA LYS A 39 4.46 -0.03 4.17
C LYS A 39 3.13 0.37 3.57
N ILE A 40 2.51 -0.55 2.82
CA ILE A 40 1.22 -0.34 2.16
C ILE A 40 0.23 -1.37 2.69
N ILE A 41 -0.92 -0.90 3.17
CA ILE A 41 -2.06 -1.75 3.50
C ILE A 41 -3.19 -1.45 2.52
N VAL A 42 -3.68 -2.47 1.84
CA VAL A 42 -4.85 -2.36 0.99
C VAL A 42 -6.07 -2.83 1.77
N LEU A 43 -7.06 -1.95 1.92
CA LEU A 43 -8.27 -2.19 2.69
C LEU A 43 -9.48 -2.23 1.76
N GLY A 44 -10.36 -3.19 2.00
CA GLY A 44 -11.68 -3.25 1.40
C GLY A 44 -12.70 -2.49 2.25
N ALA A 45 -13.86 -2.23 1.67
CA ALA A 45 -14.98 -1.63 2.42
C ALA A 45 -16.31 -2.32 2.09
N LYS A 46 -16.24 -3.52 1.52
CA LYS A 46 -17.39 -4.41 1.42
C LYS A 46 -17.62 -5.07 2.77
N ASP A 47 -18.86 -5.40 3.08
CA ASP A 47 -19.26 -5.92 4.39
C ASP A 47 -18.43 -7.15 4.83
N TRP A 48 -18.09 -8.04 3.89
CA TRP A 48 -17.27 -9.23 4.18
C TRP A 48 -15.77 -8.95 4.37
N GLU A 49 -15.30 -7.73 4.08
CA GLU A 49 -13.90 -7.29 4.24
C GLU A 49 -13.73 -6.39 5.48
N MET A 50 -14.83 -5.96 6.11
CA MET A 50 -14.81 -5.01 7.23
C MET A 50 -14.05 -5.55 8.42
N ASP A 51 -14.35 -6.78 8.87
CA ASP A 51 -13.70 -7.37 10.06
C ASP A 51 -12.17 -7.44 9.88
N TYR A 52 -11.70 -7.85 8.70
CA TYR A 52 -10.27 -7.88 8.37
C TYR A 52 -9.65 -6.49 8.33
N SER A 53 -10.40 -5.51 7.84
CA SER A 53 -9.93 -4.12 7.74
C SER A 53 -9.85 -3.46 9.11
N GLU A 54 -10.83 -3.69 9.98
CA GLU A 54 -10.83 -3.21 11.37
C GLU A 54 -9.70 -3.84 12.18
N GLU A 55 -9.47 -5.14 12.01
CA GLU A 55 -8.34 -5.84 12.61
C GLU A 55 -7.01 -5.20 12.22
N ALA A 56 -6.76 -5.05 10.92
CA ALA A 56 -5.55 -4.44 10.39
C ALA A 56 -5.37 -3.01 10.92
N LEU A 57 -6.44 -2.21 10.96
CA LEU A 57 -6.41 -0.84 11.49
C LEU A 57 -6.09 -0.79 12.98
N ARG A 58 -6.57 -1.76 13.77
CA ARG A 58 -6.32 -1.85 15.21
C ARG A 58 -4.85 -2.18 15.50
N ILE A 59 -4.32 -3.23 14.88
CA ILE A 59 -2.93 -3.66 15.12
C ILE A 59 -1.92 -2.64 14.56
N THR A 60 -2.36 -1.75 13.68
CA THR A 60 -1.52 -0.70 13.09
C THR A 60 -1.83 0.72 13.58
N GLU A 61 -2.66 0.88 14.63
CA GLU A 61 -3.13 2.20 15.07
C GLU A 61 -1.95 3.14 15.41
N SER A 62 -0.94 2.63 16.11
CA SER A 62 0.23 3.39 16.59
C SER A 62 1.28 3.73 15.53
N TYR A 63 1.14 3.26 14.29
CA TYR A 63 2.12 3.47 13.23
C TYR A 63 1.62 4.52 12.24
N GLU A 64 2.36 5.62 12.16
CA GLU A 64 2.02 6.78 11.34
C GLU A 64 2.61 6.70 9.93
N ASP A 65 3.62 5.86 9.72
CA ASP A 65 4.37 5.78 8.47
C ASP A 65 3.75 4.84 7.43
N ILE A 66 2.66 4.15 7.78
CA ILE A 66 1.89 3.25 6.93
C ILE A 66 0.97 4.03 6.00
N LEU A 67 0.92 3.59 4.74
CA LEU A 67 0.01 4.10 3.71
C LEU A 67 -1.20 3.17 3.58
N TYR A 68 -2.41 3.70 3.74
CA TYR A 68 -3.66 2.95 3.70
C TYR A 68 -4.40 3.21 2.38
N PHE A 69 -4.56 2.19 1.56
CA PHE A 69 -5.20 2.25 0.26
C PHE A 69 -6.56 1.59 0.32
N PHE A 70 -7.62 2.39 0.23
CA PHE A 70 -8.98 1.89 0.24
C PHE A 70 -9.45 1.56 -1.18
N ASN A 71 -9.77 0.29 -1.39
CA ASN A 71 -10.29 -0.24 -2.64
C ASN A 71 -11.82 -0.34 -2.62
N PHE A 72 -12.44 -0.36 -3.79
CA PHE A 72 -13.89 -0.51 -3.98
C PHE A 72 -14.76 0.54 -3.26
N LEU A 73 -14.26 1.78 -3.18
CA LEU A 73 -15.00 2.90 -2.60
C LEU A 73 -15.33 4.01 -3.59
N ASP A 74 -16.53 4.54 -3.48
CA ASP A 74 -16.87 5.82 -4.06
C ASP A 74 -16.27 6.99 -3.26
N GLY A 75 -16.33 8.20 -3.84
CA GLY A 75 -15.77 9.39 -3.20
C GLY A 75 -16.48 9.76 -1.89
N SER A 76 -17.78 9.52 -1.77
CA SER A 76 -18.57 9.86 -0.58
C SER A 76 -18.24 8.95 0.60
N GLN A 77 -18.03 7.65 0.35
CA GLN A 77 -17.62 6.66 1.34
C GLN A 77 -16.20 6.95 1.81
N PHE A 78 -15.28 7.24 0.90
CA PHE A 78 -13.91 7.58 1.25
C PHE A 78 -13.83 8.85 2.12
N GLN A 79 -14.65 9.88 1.84
CA GLN A 79 -14.73 11.07 2.68
C GLN A 79 -15.19 10.77 4.11
N LYS A 80 -16.03 9.75 4.32
CA LYS A 80 -16.42 9.30 5.67
C LYS A 80 -15.25 8.63 6.39
N ILE A 81 -14.50 7.78 5.69
CA ILE A 81 -13.30 7.12 6.23
C ILE A 81 -12.22 8.13 6.61
N MET A 82 -11.97 9.13 5.75
CA MET A 82 -10.99 10.19 6.05
C MET A 82 -11.29 10.91 7.39
N LYS A 83 -12.57 11.06 7.75
CA LYS A 83 -12.97 11.68 9.01
C LYS A 83 -12.68 10.78 10.22
N SER A 84 -12.73 9.45 10.07
CA SER A 84 -12.46 8.50 11.15
C SER A 84 -10.96 8.18 11.32
N MET A 85 -10.16 8.36 10.26
CA MET A 85 -8.76 7.92 10.22
C MET A 85 -7.74 8.84 10.91
N LYS A 86 -8.15 9.80 11.74
CA LYS A 86 -7.27 10.64 12.60
C LYS A 86 -5.98 11.16 11.91
N GLN A 87 -6.06 11.61 10.66
CA GLN A 87 -4.91 12.10 9.86
C GLN A 87 -3.89 11.04 9.40
N LYS A 88 -4.22 9.74 9.42
CA LYS A 88 -3.44 8.70 8.75
C LYS A 88 -3.36 8.93 7.23
N ASN A 89 -2.28 8.47 6.61
CA ASN A 89 -2.05 8.57 5.17
C ASN A 89 -3.00 7.65 4.40
N CYS A 90 -4.15 8.17 3.98
CA CYS A 90 -5.21 7.39 3.34
C CYS A 90 -5.39 7.79 1.88
N TYR A 91 -5.54 6.80 1.02
CA TYR A 91 -5.72 6.96 -0.43
C TYR A 91 -6.89 6.14 -0.91
N ARG A 92 -7.55 6.63 -1.96
CA ARG A 92 -8.62 5.90 -2.63
C ARG A 92 -8.11 5.34 -3.94
N ILE A 93 -8.21 4.03 -4.11
CA ILE A 93 -7.95 3.40 -5.40
C ILE A 93 -9.18 3.63 -6.30
N PRO A 94 -9.03 4.31 -7.46
CA PRO A 94 -10.14 4.46 -8.38
C PRO A 94 -10.52 3.09 -8.97
N TYR A 95 -11.82 2.80 -9.03
CA TYR A 95 -12.32 1.61 -9.68
C TYR A 95 -12.04 1.67 -11.20
N GLU A 96 -11.34 0.66 -11.71
CA GLU A 96 -11.10 0.44 -13.13
C GLU A 96 -11.78 -0.86 -13.54
N ALA A 97 -12.73 -0.78 -14.47
CA ALA A 97 -13.56 -1.92 -14.86
C ALA A 97 -12.76 -2.94 -15.69
N ASP A 98 -11.79 -2.46 -16.46
CA ASP A 98 -10.82 -3.31 -17.15
C ASP A 98 -9.40 -2.95 -16.69
N PRO A 99 -8.86 -3.63 -15.67
CA PRO A 99 -7.54 -3.34 -15.12
C PRO A 99 -6.41 -3.59 -16.14
N MET A 100 -6.68 -4.36 -17.20
CA MET A 100 -5.74 -4.67 -18.28
C MET A 100 -5.94 -3.79 -19.53
N ALA A 101 -6.99 -2.96 -19.56
CA ALA A 101 -7.19 -2.00 -20.64
C ALA A 101 -5.98 -1.06 -20.73
N LYS A 102 -5.65 -0.66 -21.95
CA LYS A 102 -4.74 0.48 -22.14
C LYS A 102 -5.36 1.70 -21.47
N ARG A 103 -4.76 2.11 -20.34
CA ARG A 103 -5.22 3.24 -19.51
C ARG A 103 -5.55 4.43 -20.41
N ALA A 104 -6.82 4.81 -20.47
CA ALA A 104 -7.30 5.91 -21.31
C ALA A 104 -7.37 7.26 -20.57
N GLY A 105 -6.91 7.36 -19.32
CA GLY A 105 -7.13 8.55 -18.49
C GLY A 105 -6.04 8.89 -17.48
N LYS A 106 -5.82 10.20 -17.28
CA LYS A 106 -4.85 10.80 -16.35
C LYS A 106 -5.07 10.42 -14.87
N LYS A 107 -6.32 10.18 -14.46
CA LYS A 107 -6.71 10.03 -13.04
C LYS A 107 -6.04 8.88 -12.29
N GLY A 108 -5.61 7.83 -13.00
CA GLY A 108 -4.89 6.72 -12.38
C GLY A 108 -3.45 7.08 -12.02
N LEU A 109 -2.84 8.04 -12.73
CA LEU A 109 -1.43 8.44 -12.53
C LEU A 109 -1.25 9.34 -11.31
N ASP A 110 -2.23 10.18 -11.00
CA ASP A 110 -2.16 11.13 -9.88
C ASP A 110 -1.87 10.46 -8.53
N LEU A 111 -2.44 9.26 -8.31
CA LEU A 111 -2.18 8.46 -7.10
C LEU A 111 -0.72 8.01 -7.01
N TYR A 112 -0.13 7.58 -8.14
CA TYR A 112 1.26 7.13 -8.17
C TYR A 112 2.22 8.31 -8.04
N ASP A 113 1.90 9.45 -8.64
CA ASP A 113 2.69 10.68 -8.51
C ASP A 113 2.73 11.17 -7.06
N GLU A 114 1.62 11.09 -6.34
CA GLU A 114 1.55 11.41 -4.90
C GLU A 114 2.39 10.44 -4.06
N LEU A 115 2.31 9.14 -4.37
CA LEU A 115 3.07 8.08 -3.71
C LEU A 115 4.58 8.30 -3.87
N ILE A 116 5.04 8.60 -5.09
CA ILE A 116 6.45 8.91 -5.40
C ILE A 116 6.92 10.12 -4.59
N ARG A 117 6.19 11.23 -4.63
CA ARG A 117 6.56 12.45 -3.87
C ARG A 117 6.73 12.20 -2.38
N MET A 118 5.92 11.31 -1.81
CA MET A 118 6.00 10.99 -0.39
C MET A 118 7.16 10.07 -0.04
N ILE A 119 7.48 9.13 -0.91
CA ILE A 119 8.69 8.31 -0.78
C ILE A 119 9.92 9.24 -0.81
N ASP A 120 9.98 10.15 -1.78
CA ASP A 120 11.08 11.10 -1.91
C ASP A 120 11.21 12.00 -0.66
N ALA A 121 10.10 12.56 -0.16
CA ALA A 121 10.09 13.39 1.05
C ALA A 121 10.43 12.65 2.37
N LYS A 122 10.47 11.31 2.35
CA LYS A 122 10.96 10.49 3.46
C LYS A 122 12.45 10.16 3.31
N SER A 123 12.95 9.99 2.08
CA SER A 123 14.37 9.73 1.80
C SER A 123 15.29 10.92 2.07
N GLU A 124 14.74 12.14 2.10
CA GLU A 124 15.49 13.38 2.39
C GLU A 124 15.63 13.71 3.90
N ARG A 125 15.12 12.85 4.81
CA ARG A 125 15.16 13.04 6.26
C ARG A 125 16.06 12.01 6.94
#